data_AF-A0A821SUT0-F1
#
_entry.id   AF-A0A821SUT0-F1
#
_cell.length_a   1.000
_cell.length_b   1.000
_cell.length_c   1.000
_cell.angle_alpha   90.00
_cell.angle_beta   90.00
_cell.angle_gamma   90.00
#
_symmetry.space_group_name_H-M   'P 1'
#
loop_
_entity.id
_entity.type
_entity.pdbx_description
1 polymer ?
#
loop_
_entity_poly.entity_id
_entity_poly.type
_entity_poly.pdbx_seq_one_letter_code
_entity_poly.pdbx_strand_id
1 'polypeptide(L)'
;MSSLNNTKLYEATKRLEKHLKERENEYIINKQFHILIGTFNVNNRQSPSNTLLEEWFCRLTDHSHKQHIIPDIIAIGFQEIDTSSGAYIYDDKRKEDEWEFIVRKTIKHCYKIKNDNEKFQLLNRIRLM
;
A
#
# COMPACT_ATOMS: atom_id res chain seq x y z
N MET A 1 -20.21 -11.05 -44.12
CA MET A 1 -20.19 -9.56 -44.13
C MET A 1 -20.07 -8.93 -42.74
N SER A 2 -20.56 -9.56 -41.67
CA SER A 2 -20.41 -9.08 -40.29
C SER A 2 -18.98 -9.15 -39.73
N SER A 3 -18.21 -10.20 -40.06
CA SER A 3 -16.84 -10.39 -39.57
C SER A 3 -15.86 -9.32 -40.07
N LEU A 4 -15.96 -8.92 -41.34
CA LEU A 4 -15.07 -7.93 -41.96
C LEU A 4 -15.23 -6.53 -41.36
N ASN A 5 -16.45 -6.17 -40.94
CA ASN A 5 -16.72 -4.89 -40.28
C ASN A 5 -16.17 -4.86 -38.85
N ASN A 6 -16.24 -5.99 -38.13
CA ASN A 6 -15.65 -6.11 -36.80
C ASN A 6 -14.12 -6.01 -36.85
N THR A 7 -13.47 -6.58 -37.87
CA THR A 7 -12.00 -6.46 -38.04
C THR A 7 -11.59 -5.01 -38.32
N LYS A 8 -12.29 -4.31 -39.22
CA LYS A 8 -11.99 -2.90 -39.52
C LYS A 8 -12.20 -1.98 -38.31
N LEU A 9 -13.26 -2.22 -37.54
CA LEU A 9 -13.52 -1.47 -36.31
C LEU A 9 -12.42 -1.70 -35.28
N TYR A 10 -11.99 -2.94 -35.08
CA TYR A 10 -10.89 -3.31 -34.19
C TYR A 10 -9.55 -2.68 -34.59
N GLU A 11 -9.25 -2.64 -35.89
CA GLU A 11 -8.04 -1.97 -36.38
C GLU A 11 -8.10 -0.46 -36.16
N ALA A 12 -9.27 0.16 -36.35
CA ALA A 12 -9.47 1.58 -36.10
C ALA A 12 -9.31 1.94 -34.61
N THR A 13 -9.86 1.14 -33.69
CA THR A 13 -9.68 1.36 -32.24
C THR A 13 -8.22 1.20 -31.83
N LYS A 14 -7.52 0.18 -32.35
CA LYS A 14 -6.08 0.02 -32.09
C LYS A 14 -5.25 1.20 -32.57
N ARG A 15 -5.56 1.75 -33.74
CA ARG A 15 -4.87 2.95 -34.26
C ARG A 15 -5.11 4.16 -33.37
N LEU A 16 -6.35 4.34 -32.90
CA LEU A 16 -6.70 5.42 -31.99
C LEU A 16 -5.96 5.29 -30.66
N GLU A 17 -5.95 4.10 -30.05
CA GLU A 17 -5.22 3.83 -28.80
C GLU A 17 -3.73 4.15 -28.94
N LYS A 18 -3.11 3.73 -30.05
CA LYS A 18 -1.71 4.05 -30.35
C LYS A 18 -1.47 5.56 -30.43
N HIS A 19 -2.35 6.27 -31.14
CA HIS A 19 -2.21 7.72 -31.35
C HIS A 19 -2.43 8.52 -30.07
N LEU A 20 -3.37 8.09 -29.21
CA LEU A 20 -3.55 8.67 -27.89
C LEU A 20 -2.29 8.46 -27.06
N LYS A 21 -1.78 7.23 -26.99
CA LYS A 21 -0.56 6.90 -26.24
C LYS A 21 0.68 7.69 -26.69
N GLU A 22 0.84 7.96 -27.98
CA GLU A 22 1.94 8.80 -28.50
C GLU A 22 1.85 10.26 -28.00
N ARG A 23 0.64 10.72 -27.66
CA ARG A 23 0.34 12.08 -27.20
C ARG A 23 0.07 12.15 -25.70
N GLU A 24 0.46 11.12 -24.95
CA GLU A 24 0.21 10.99 -23.51
C GLU A 24 0.66 12.23 -22.72
N ASN A 25 1.79 12.82 -23.11
CA ASN A 25 2.34 14.04 -22.49
C ASN A 25 1.44 15.28 -22.62
N GLU A 26 0.44 15.28 -23.52
CA GLU A 26 -0.51 16.39 -23.68
C GLU A 26 -1.63 16.34 -22.63
N TYR A 27 -1.86 15.18 -22.00
CA TYR A 27 -2.99 14.98 -21.10
C TYR A 27 -2.64 14.21 -19.81
N ILE A 28 -1.37 13.81 -19.62
CA ILE A 28 -0.86 13.19 -18.40
C ILE A 28 0.21 14.05 -17.75
N ILE A 29 0.13 14.15 -16.42
CA ILE A 29 1.14 14.76 -15.57
C ILE A 29 1.83 13.65 -14.77
N ASN A 30 3.14 13.53 -14.92
CA ASN A 30 3.94 12.60 -14.13
C ASN A 30 4.17 13.18 -12.73
N LYS A 31 3.77 12.45 -11.70
CA LYS A 31 4.03 12.76 -10.30
C LYS A 31 4.81 11.62 -9.66
N GLN A 32 5.84 11.96 -8.90
CA GLN A 32 6.57 10.99 -8.09
C GLN A 32 5.79 10.66 -6.82
N PHE A 33 5.72 9.39 -6.48
CA PHE A 33 5.12 8.88 -5.25
C PHE A 33 6.15 8.05 -4.48
N HIS A 34 6.17 8.20 -3.16
CA HIS A 34 7.00 7.40 -2.27
C HIS A 34 6.16 6.29 -1.65
N ILE A 35 6.51 5.04 -1.94
CA ILE A 35 5.82 3.86 -1.42
C ILE A 35 6.75 3.15 -0.43
N LEU A 36 6.30 3.04 0.81
CA LEU A 36 6.95 2.23 1.83
C LEU A 36 6.33 0.84 1.83
N ILE A 37 7.16 -0.19 1.71
CA ILE A 37 6.73 -1.59 1.73
C ILE A 37 7.51 -2.32 2.83
N GLY A 38 6.78 -3.00 3.72
CA GLY A 38 7.36 -3.77 4.82
C GLY A 38 6.67 -5.12 4.97
N THR A 39 7.44 -6.12 5.40
CA THR A 39 6.93 -7.44 5.77
C THR A 39 7.49 -7.86 7.12
N PHE A 40 6.65 -8.42 7.98
CA PHE A 40 7.08 -8.90 9.30
C PHE A 40 6.37 -10.20 9.70
N ASN A 41 7.16 -11.25 9.90
CA ASN A 41 6.70 -12.47 10.56
C ASN A 41 6.67 -12.22 12.07
N VAL A 42 5.46 -12.22 12.64
CA VAL A 42 5.27 -11.88 14.06
C VAL A 42 5.30 -13.10 14.97
N ASN A 43 5.32 -14.32 14.41
CA ASN A 43 5.40 -15.60 15.12
C ASN A 43 4.42 -15.65 16.33
N ASN A 44 3.14 -15.36 16.06
CA ASN A 44 2.04 -15.38 17.02
C ASN A 44 2.19 -14.44 18.24
N ARG A 45 3.13 -13.48 18.20
CA ARG A 45 3.36 -12.56 19.30
C ARG A 45 2.29 -11.45 19.33
N GLN A 46 2.02 -10.98 20.54
CA GLN A 46 1.25 -9.76 20.72
C GLN A 46 1.95 -8.57 20.08
N SER A 47 1.17 -7.57 19.68
CA SER A 47 1.71 -6.34 19.11
C SER A 47 2.78 -5.74 20.03
N PRO A 48 3.98 -5.42 19.52
CA PRO A 48 5.06 -4.87 20.32
C PRO A 48 4.75 -3.42 20.75
N SER A 49 5.63 -2.86 21.58
CA SER A 49 5.59 -1.43 21.88
C SER A 49 5.77 -0.60 20.60
N ASN A 50 5.21 0.63 20.62
CA ASN A 50 5.30 1.57 19.51
C ASN A 50 6.75 1.78 19.03
N THR A 51 7.70 1.86 19.97
CA THR A 51 9.13 2.09 19.69
C THR A 51 9.72 1.07 18.72
N LEU A 52 9.43 -0.23 18.86
CA LEU A 52 10.00 -1.27 17.98
C LEU A 52 9.50 -1.13 16.52
N LEU A 53 8.26 -0.66 16.34
CA LEU A 53 7.71 -0.44 15.01
C LEU A 53 8.26 0.84 14.36
N GLU A 54 8.45 1.89 15.15
CA GLU A 54 9.13 3.12 14.69
C GLU A 54 10.54 2.79 14.18
N GLU A 55 11.23 1.94 14.94
CA GLU A 55 12.57 1.46 14.60
C GLU A 55 12.62 0.75 13.25
N TRP A 56 11.60 -0.05 12.97
CA TRP A 56 11.53 -0.94 11.83
C TRP A 56 11.17 -0.23 10.53
N PHE A 57 10.15 0.65 10.53
CA PHE A 57 9.64 1.23 9.28
C PHE A 57 9.52 2.75 9.25
N CYS A 58 9.77 3.47 10.35
CA CYS A 58 9.71 4.93 10.35
C CYS A 58 11.05 5.61 10.09
N ARG A 59 12.16 4.90 10.26
CA ARG A 59 13.51 5.45 10.03
C ARG A 59 13.95 5.32 8.57
N LEU A 60 13.12 5.79 7.66
CA LEU A 60 13.47 5.84 6.23
C LEU A 60 14.24 7.12 5.94
N THR A 61 15.56 6.99 5.89
CA THR A 61 16.43 8.01 5.29
C THR A 61 16.77 7.55 3.88
N ASP A 62 16.57 8.42 2.90
CA ASP A 62 17.09 8.18 1.56
C ASP A 62 18.62 8.12 1.61
N HIS A 63 19.22 7.07 1.05
CA HIS A 63 20.68 6.93 0.97
C HIS A 63 21.33 8.08 0.18
N SER A 64 20.57 8.75 -0.69
CA SER A 64 21.00 9.88 -1.52
C SER A 64 20.66 11.26 -0.93
N HIS A 65 19.67 11.32 -0.04
CA HIS A 65 19.16 12.58 0.51
C HIS A 65 19.04 12.46 2.03
N LYS A 66 19.83 13.26 2.76
CA LYS A 66 19.80 13.39 4.24
C LYS A 66 18.47 13.96 4.80
N GLN A 67 17.37 13.85 4.06
CA GLN A 67 16.05 14.35 4.40
C GLN A 67 15.10 13.20 4.69
N HIS A 68 14.22 13.42 5.66
CA HIS A 68 13.17 12.48 6.06
C HIS A 68 12.10 12.46 4.96
N ILE A 69 11.96 11.34 4.26
CA ILE A 69 10.91 11.15 3.24
C ILE A 69 9.61 10.73 3.95
N ILE A 70 8.53 11.42 3.62
CA ILE A 70 7.18 11.03 4.04
C ILE A 70 6.57 10.17 2.93
N PRO A 71 6.24 8.90 3.19
CA PRO A 71 5.63 8.05 2.17
C PRO A 71 4.19 8.49 1.86
N ASP A 72 3.80 8.45 0.59
CA ASP A 72 2.41 8.65 0.15
C ASP A 72 1.57 7.39 0.38
N ILE A 73 2.19 6.21 0.21
CA ILE A 73 1.54 4.90 0.39
C ILE A 73 2.40 4.05 1.31
N ILE A 74 1.76 3.40 2.28
CA ILE A 74 2.39 2.42 3.17
C ILE A 74 1.67 1.08 2.99
N ALA A 75 2.43 0.05 2.60
CA ALA A 75 1.94 -1.32 2.47
C ALA A 75 2.72 -2.23 3.42
N ILE A 76 2.03 -2.82 4.39
CA ILE A 76 2.64 -3.70 5.40
C ILE A 76 1.97 -5.07 5.35
N GLY A 77 2.77 -6.12 5.22
CA GLY A 77 2.34 -7.51 5.30
C GLY A 77 2.79 -8.17 6.61
N PHE A 78 1.88 -8.86 7.28
CA PHE A 78 2.21 -9.67 8.46
C PHE A 78 2.07 -11.16 8.14
N GLN A 79 2.97 -11.99 8.70
CA GLN A 79 2.86 -13.45 8.67
C GLN A 79 2.73 -14.00 10.09
N GLU A 80 2.09 -15.17 10.21
CA GLU A 80 1.91 -15.88 11.48
C GLU A 80 1.26 -15.04 12.58
N ILE A 81 0.29 -14.19 12.22
CA ILE A 81 -0.38 -13.29 13.17
C ILE A 81 -1.19 -14.06 14.22
N ASP A 82 -1.83 -15.14 13.79
CA ASP A 82 -2.43 -16.13 14.67
C ASP A 82 -2.12 -17.53 14.15
N THR A 83 -1.38 -18.29 14.95
CA THR A 83 -1.02 -19.69 14.65
C THR A 83 -1.88 -20.67 15.43
N SER A 84 -2.90 -20.20 16.15
CA SER A 84 -3.82 -21.08 16.85
C SER A 84 -4.60 -21.96 15.87
N SER A 85 -4.86 -23.22 16.24
CA SER A 85 -5.65 -24.14 15.41
C SER A 85 -7.07 -23.60 15.13
N GLY A 86 -7.58 -22.75 16.02
CA GLY A 86 -8.85 -22.05 15.86
C GLY A 86 -8.81 -20.92 14.85
N ALA A 87 -7.66 -20.32 14.54
CA ALA A 87 -7.55 -19.19 13.61
C ALA A 87 -7.93 -19.54 12.17
N TYR A 88 -7.79 -20.82 11.79
CA TYR A 88 -8.21 -21.32 10.48
C TYR A 88 -9.71 -21.61 10.41
N ILE A 89 -10.34 -21.90 11.56
CA ILE A 89 -11.73 -22.38 11.64
C ILE A 89 -12.68 -21.25 12.04
N TYR A 90 -12.23 -20.34 12.90
CA TYR A 90 -12.97 -19.23 13.45
C TYR A 90 -12.38 -17.91 12.96
N ASP A 91 -13.23 -16.99 12.52
CA ASP A 91 -12.86 -15.64 12.10
C ASP A 91 -12.62 -14.73 13.32
N ASP A 92 -11.71 -15.12 14.22
CA ASP A 92 -11.25 -14.25 15.32
C ASP A 92 -10.21 -13.26 14.79
N LYS A 93 -10.61 -11.98 14.76
CA LYS A 93 -9.80 -10.87 14.23
C LYS A 93 -9.04 -10.09 15.29
N ARG A 94 -9.12 -10.46 16.57
CA ARG A 94 -8.58 -9.64 17.68
C ARG A 94 -7.11 -9.30 17.50
N LYS A 95 -6.26 -10.29 17.17
CA LYS A 95 -4.82 -10.04 16.95
C LYS A 95 -4.57 -9.16 15.74
N GLU A 96 -5.31 -9.36 14.67
CA GLU A 96 -5.22 -8.53 13.47
C GLU A 96 -5.58 -7.08 13.77
N ASP A 97 -6.63 -6.86 14.56
CA ASP A 97 -7.09 -5.52 14.98
C ASP A 97 -6.07 -4.85 15.92
N GLU A 98 -5.42 -5.60 16.82
CA GLU A 98 -4.33 -5.11 17.68
C GLU A 98 -3.12 -4.65 16.86
N TRP A 99 -2.68 -5.47 15.91
CA TRP A 99 -1.56 -5.14 15.02
C TRP A 99 -1.88 -3.96 14.10
N GLU A 100 -3.09 -3.89 13.55
CA GLU A 100 -3.55 -2.74 12.77
C GLU A 100 -3.56 -1.46 13.62
N PHE A 101 -4.09 -1.53 14.84
CA PHE A 101 -4.16 -0.41 15.75
C PHE A 101 -2.78 0.16 16.07
N ILE A 102 -1.82 -0.70 16.44
CA ILE A 102 -0.48 -0.23 16.79
C ILE A 102 0.22 0.37 15.57
N VAL A 103 0.12 -0.23 14.38
CA VAL A 103 0.72 0.28 13.15
C VAL A 103 0.17 1.66 12.82
N ARG A 104 -1.15 1.83 12.88
CA ARG A 104 -1.79 3.13 12.63
C ARG A 104 -1.36 4.18 13.64
N LYS A 105 -1.17 3.80 14.91
CA LYS A 105 -0.66 4.69 15.95
C LYS A 105 0.80 5.09 15.68
N THR A 106 1.64 4.13 15.31
CA THR A 106 3.04 4.34 14.92
C THR A 106 3.16 5.30 13.75
N ILE A 107 2.43 5.04 12.65
CA ILE A 107 2.43 5.90 11.45
C ILE A 107 2.07 7.34 11.81
N LYS A 108 1.01 7.55 12.61
CA LYS A 108 0.60 8.89 13.08
C LYS A 108 1.67 9.56 13.93
N HIS A 109 2.42 8.80 14.73
CA HIS A 109 3.49 9.33 15.56
C HIS A 109 4.71 9.75 14.74
N CYS A 110 5.15 8.87 13.82
CA CYS A 110 6.34 9.06 13.00
C CYS A 110 6.16 10.18 11.97
N TYR A 111 5.04 10.16 11.28
CA TYR A 111 4.73 11.09 10.21
C TYR A 111 3.75 12.12 10.76
N LYS A 112 4.28 13.10 11.52
CA LYS A 112 3.53 14.29 11.91
C LYS A 112 3.19 15.07 10.65
N ILE A 113 1.97 14.91 10.18
CA ILE A 113 1.52 15.65 9.02
C ILE A 113 1.22 17.09 9.43
N LYS A 114 1.70 18.05 8.64
CA LYS A 114 1.75 19.48 8.99
C LYS A 114 0.37 20.14 9.08
N ASN A 115 -0.68 19.52 8.53
CA ASN A 115 -2.04 20.04 8.49
C ASN A 115 -3.04 19.00 9.03
N ASP A 116 -4.02 19.42 9.82
CA ASP A 116 -5.09 18.55 10.33
C ASP A 116 -5.91 17.83 9.25
N ASN A 117 -5.84 18.33 8.01
CA ASN A 117 -6.55 17.82 6.84
C ASN A 117 -5.82 16.68 6.13
N GLU A 118 -4.53 16.50 6.37
CA GLU A 118 -3.76 15.44 5.76
C GLU A 118 -3.49 14.38 6.83
N LYS A 119 -4.12 13.21 6.67
CA LYS A 119 -4.05 12.10 7.61
C LYS A 119 -3.88 10.80 6.84
N PHE A 120 -3.02 9.90 7.32
CA PHE A 120 -3.01 8.54 6.80
C PHE A 120 -4.36 7.87 7.06
N GLN A 121 -4.98 7.41 5.99
CA GLN A 121 -6.20 6.62 6.01
C GLN A 121 -5.89 5.17 5.64
N LEU A 122 -6.51 4.23 6.35
CA LEU A 122 -6.46 2.83 5.93
C LEU A 122 -7.29 2.70 4.64
N LEU A 123 -6.62 2.35 3.55
CA LEU A 123 -7.28 2.14 2.25
C LEU A 123 -7.85 0.74 2.14
N ASN A 124 -7.08 -0.27 2.54
CA ASN A 124 -7.51 -1.66 2.41
C ASN A 124 -6.83 -2.55 3.45
N ARG A 125 -7.55 -3.60 3.87
CA ARG A 125 -7.05 -4.70 4.67
C ARG A 125 -7.44 -5.99 3.96
N ILE A 126 -6.44 -6.82 3.65
CA ILE A 126 -6.63 -8.09 2.99
C ILE A 126 -6.04 -9.18 3.89
N ARG A 127 -6.86 -10.18 4.20
CA ARG A 127 -6.40 -11.43 4.81
C ARG A 127 -6.20 -12.45 3.69
N LEU A 128 -4.97 -12.92 3.55
CA LEU A 128 -4.64 -14.02 2.65
C LEU A 128 -4.83 -15.32 3.45
N MET A 129 -5.69 -16.22 2.96
CA MET A 129 -5.88 -17.57 3.51
C MET A 129 -4.96 -18.56 2.81
#